data_AF-A0AAJ7X5B8-F1
#
_entry.id   AF-A0AAJ7X5B8-F1
#
_cell.length_a   1.000
_cell.length_b   1.000
_cell.length_c   1.000
_cell.angle_alpha   90.00
_cell.angle_beta   90.00
_cell.angle_gamma   90.00
#
_symmetry.space_group_name_H-M   'P 1'
#
loop_
_entity.id
_entity.type
_entity.pdbx_description
1 polymer ?
#
loop_
_entity_poly.entity_id
_entity_poly.type
_entity_poly.pdbx_seq_one_letter_code
_entity_poly.pdbx_strand_id
1 'polypeptide(L)'
;MSSHPGAPTPMENGADAVGVTPGTRDGETEVLGEAEDCKNPTEVEMTQLVMPCHANHLGELSTGQMLKWMDVTACLSAERHAGLLCVTASMDDFQVEEAIKNTNQAGGAVKHGVGQAVYIKAQVNRAFNTSMEVGIDVRVEDLSTGNQKLVCMAHSTFVARSLSGEKVQLQALIPRTSEERLQHTLAAERRRMRLAHADTILELVHGCSFQDVTLGPNVDYGKELVPAERTRVHSVELVLPPHANHQGNTFGGQIMAWMEAVATISASRLCRAHATLRDIDMFQFRGPSQVGDRLTLKSIVNNAFRKSMEVGVCVEAYRQGDCSPASLRHINSAFMTFVVLDDNGDPRTLPRIKPYAGDGERRYREAIARKKIRLDRKYILSCKQNEVPLSVPWDPSNQVYLSFNNVLALTLLASRGAWELVSVQNGIKLYSCEEGGLLSFRIEMRACVSAEQAFLLLSDLQHRAAWDKHYQKCSLIQAADEDDAIYSVESLAIRKGLRPQDFVVLMSRRRPCQSRDPYVIAFRSVTLPAAPPSPDFTRSEVLCAGFIVQQLNSSETRISYYNQATPAVLPYISKDIAGLSVESHALFLACKTFLENNSKL
;
A
#
# COMPACT_ATOMS: atom_id res chain seq x y z
N MET A 1 -58.39 64.36 48.68
CA MET A 1 -57.36 63.37 48.28
C MET A 1 -58.02 62.28 47.45
N SER A 2 -58.12 62.46 46.13
CA SER A 2 -58.55 61.43 45.16
C SER A 2 -58.56 62.00 43.73
N SER A 3 -58.01 61.24 42.77
CA SER A 3 -58.36 61.15 41.34
C SER A 3 -58.71 62.40 40.49
N HIS A 4 -58.01 62.58 39.35
CA HIS A 4 -58.51 62.88 37.97
C HIS A 4 -57.37 63.49 37.08
N PRO A 5 -57.53 63.70 35.75
CA PRO A 5 -57.52 62.63 34.73
C PRO A 5 -56.77 63.01 33.40
N GLY A 6 -56.84 62.13 32.38
CA GLY A 6 -56.97 62.57 30.97
C GLY A 6 -55.69 62.64 30.09
N ALA A 7 -55.76 62.00 28.91
CA ALA A 7 -54.80 62.13 27.81
C ALA A 7 -55.15 63.34 26.89
N PRO A 8 -54.27 63.72 25.93
CA PRO A 8 -54.48 63.19 24.56
C PRO A 8 -53.19 62.89 23.74
N THR A 9 -53.41 62.49 22.49
CA THR A 9 -52.52 61.89 21.48
C THR A 9 -51.67 62.86 20.62
N PRO A 10 -50.68 62.36 19.83
CA PRO A 10 -49.70 63.17 19.10
C PRO A 10 -50.07 63.48 17.63
N MET A 11 -49.29 64.34 16.95
CA MET A 11 -49.32 64.56 15.49
C MET A 11 -47.95 64.94 14.89
N GLU A 12 -47.87 64.67 13.58
CA GLU A 12 -47.07 65.32 12.49
C GLU A 12 -45.97 64.48 11.80
N ASN A 13 -45.82 64.46 10.46
CA ASN A 13 -46.78 64.58 9.32
C ASN A 13 -46.07 64.29 7.95
N GLY A 14 -46.79 63.77 6.94
CA GLY A 14 -46.40 63.68 5.49
C GLY A 14 -45.52 62.47 5.09
N ALA A 15 -45.84 61.57 4.13
CA ALA A 15 -46.39 61.65 2.75
C ALA A 15 -45.39 62.23 1.71
N ASP A 16 -45.16 61.73 0.47
CA ASP A 16 -45.59 60.57 -0.34
C ASP A 16 -44.69 60.50 -1.63
N ALA A 17 -44.61 59.50 -2.54
CA ALA A 17 -45.01 58.08 -2.64
C ALA A 17 -44.47 57.45 -3.99
N VAL A 18 -44.90 56.22 -4.35
CA VAL A 18 -44.88 55.57 -5.71
C VAL A 18 -43.60 54.86 -6.23
N GLY A 19 -43.76 53.56 -6.61
CA GLY A 19 -43.33 53.08 -7.95
C GLY A 19 -42.25 51.98 -8.05
N VAL A 20 -42.64 50.77 -8.46
CA VAL A 20 -41.76 49.60 -8.73
C VAL A 20 -41.16 49.63 -10.15
N THR A 21 -39.89 49.23 -10.31
CA THR A 21 -39.39 48.40 -11.46
C THR A 21 -37.98 47.84 -11.19
N PRO A 22 -37.61 46.64 -11.70
CA PRO A 22 -36.27 46.06 -11.53
C PRO A 22 -35.33 46.35 -12.71
N GLY A 23 -34.02 46.46 -12.46
CA GLY A 23 -33.01 46.70 -13.49
C GLY A 23 -31.60 46.24 -13.10
N THR A 24 -30.91 45.57 -14.03
CA THR A 24 -29.58 44.97 -13.88
C THR A 24 -28.41 45.96 -14.05
N ARG A 25 -27.33 45.74 -13.28
CA ARG A 25 -25.90 46.02 -13.56
C ARG A 25 -25.10 45.50 -12.35
N ASP A 26 -24.21 44.52 -12.48
CA ASP A 26 -22.92 44.45 -13.20
C ASP A 26 -21.74 44.70 -12.26
N GLY A 27 -20.97 43.64 -12.03
CA GLY A 27 -19.52 43.66 -11.78
C GLY A 27 -18.96 44.60 -10.71
N GLU A 28 -18.92 44.13 -9.46
CA GLU A 28 -17.84 44.51 -8.55
C GLU A 28 -16.85 43.35 -8.41
N THR A 29 -15.60 43.64 -8.76
CA THR A 29 -14.48 42.70 -8.74
C THR A 29 -14.08 42.46 -7.29
N GLU A 30 -14.43 41.30 -6.73
CA GLU A 30 -13.82 40.88 -5.46
C GLU A 30 -12.31 40.72 -5.70
N VAL A 31 -11.58 41.68 -5.14
CA VAL A 31 -10.12 41.70 -5.08
C VAL A 31 -9.66 40.37 -4.50
N LEU A 32 -8.64 39.77 -5.14
CA LEU A 32 -7.99 38.56 -4.65
C LEU A 32 -7.41 38.82 -3.25
N GLY A 33 -8.22 38.51 -2.23
CA GLY A 33 -7.77 38.41 -0.85
C GLY A 33 -6.66 37.37 -0.78
N GLU A 34 -5.57 37.73 -0.12
CA GLU A 34 -4.45 36.84 0.15
C GLU A 34 -4.98 35.55 0.79
N ALA A 35 -4.43 34.41 0.40
CA ALA A 35 -4.93 33.12 0.85
C ALA A 35 -4.75 32.97 2.36
N GLU A 36 -5.79 33.28 3.14
CA GLU A 36 -5.85 32.96 4.56
C GLU A 36 -5.54 31.47 4.74
N ASP A 37 -4.60 31.17 5.64
CA ASP A 37 -4.12 29.82 5.93
C ASP A 37 -5.25 29.00 6.58
N CYS A 38 -6.09 28.44 5.71
CA CYS A 38 -7.44 27.98 6.06
C CYS A 38 -7.37 26.60 6.74
N LYS A 39 -6.87 26.57 7.98
CA LYS A 39 -6.73 25.35 8.78
C LYS A 39 -8.03 24.56 8.83
N ASN A 40 -7.93 23.24 8.66
CA ASN A 40 -9.08 22.36 8.71
C ASN A 40 -9.71 22.42 10.12
N PRO A 41 -11.02 22.66 10.29
CA PRO A 41 -11.63 22.83 11.61
C PRO A 41 -11.56 21.58 12.50
N THR A 42 -11.30 20.41 11.90
CA THR A 42 -11.14 19.13 12.61
C THR A 42 -9.68 18.82 12.99
N GLU A 43 -8.73 19.68 12.61
CA GLU A 43 -7.29 19.48 12.79
C GLU A 43 -6.86 19.48 14.27
N VAL A 44 -6.25 18.38 14.71
CA VAL A 44 -5.67 18.22 16.04
C VAL A 44 -4.19 17.94 15.91
N GLU A 45 -3.38 18.71 16.63
CA GLU A 45 -1.93 18.54 16.71
C GLU A 45 -1.56 18.11 18.14
N MET A 46 -0.70 17.09 18.26
CA MET A 46 -0.10 16.64 19.51
C MET A 46 1.43 16.65 19.35
N THR A 47 2.14 17.26 20.30
CA THR A 47 3.60 17.17 20.39
C THR A 47 3.98 16.42 21.66
N GLN A 48 4.92 15.47 21.56
CA GLN A 48 5.40 14.67 22.69
C GLN A 48 6.92 14.54 22.66
N LEU A 49 7.58 14.76 23.80
CA LEU A 49 8.99 14.45 23.97
C LEU A 49 9.17 12.94 24.21
N VAL A 50 10.08 12.29 23.48
CA VAL A 50 10.42 10.89 23.71
C VAL A 50 11.26 10.79 24.98
N MET A 51 10.65 10.30 26.06
CA MET A 51 11.31 10.04 27.34
C MET A 51 11.78 8.57 27.42
N PRO A 52 12.68 8.20 28.36
CA PRO A 52 13.10 6.80 28.53
C PRO A 52 11.95 5.81 28.74
N CYS A 53 10.86 6.24 29.41
CA CYS A 53 9.66 5.43 29.60
C CYS A 53 8.79 5.24 28.33
N HIS A 54 9.10 5.95 27.24
CA HIS A 54 8.46 5.79 25.92
C HIS A 54 9.29 4.88 24.99
N ALA A 55 10.51 4.51 25.39
CA ALA A 55 11.47 3.82 24.55
C ALA A 55 11.55 2.31 24.81
N ASN A 56 12.03 1.59 23.80
CA ASN A 56 12.44 0.19 23.89
C ASN A 56 13.84 0.08 24.54
N HIS A 57 14.35 -1.15 24.69
CA HIS A 57 15.66 -1.41 25.30
C HIS A 57 16.88 -0.94 24.48
N LEU A 58 16.68 -0.46 23.24
CA LEU A 58 17.70 0.17 22.41
C LEU A 58 17.66 1.71 22.50
N GLY A 59 16.74 2.28 23.29
CA GLY A 59 16.53 3.72 23.41
C GLY A 59 15.68 4.34 22.29
N GLU A 60 15.03 3.51 21.46
CA GLU A 60 14.17 3.94 20.35
C GLU A 60 12.70 4.00 20.79
N LEU A 61 11.91 4.93 20.28
CA LEU A 61 10.47 5.04 20.56
C LEU A 61 9.75 3.70 20.33
N SER A 62 9.00 3.21 21.32
CA SER A 62 8.13 2.03 21.17
C SER A 62 7.03 2.34 20.15
N THR A 63 6.90 1.49 19.13
CA THR A 63 5.84 1.61 18.12
C THR A 63 4.45 1.48 18.76
N GLY A 64 4.29 0.65 19.78
CA GLY A 64 3.07 0.59 20.60
C GLY A 64 2.74 1.90 21.29
N GLN A 65 3.73 2.62 21.83
CA GLN A 65 3.53 3.94 22.42
C GLN A 65 3.15 4.99 21.36
N MET A 66 3.79 4.94 20.18
CA MET A 66 3.41 5.78 19.04
C MET A 66 1.95 5.52 18.61
N LEU A 67 1.54 4.26 18.48
CA LEU A 67 0.17 3.88 18.15
C LEU A 67 -0.87 4.37 19.16
N LYS A 68 -0.51 4.41 20.45
CA LYS A 68 -1.34 5.00 21.50
C LYS A 68 -1.54 6.50 21.29
N TRP A 69 -0.48 7.26 20.99
CA TRP A 69 -0.59 8.70 20.71
C TRP A 69 -1.34 9.00 19.40
N MET A 70 -1.11 8.19 18.35
CA MET A 70 -1.84 8.31 17.08
C MET A 70 -3.36 8.13 17.26
N ASP A 71 -3.79 7.07 17.96
CA ASP A 71 -5.20 6.81 18.22
C ASP A 71 -5.85 7.91 19.06
N VAL A 72 -5.18 8.41 20.10
CA VAL A 72 -5.70 9.53 20.93
C VAL A 72 -5.84 10.81 20.10
N THR A 73 -4.83 11.17 19.31
CA THR A 73 -4.87 12.40 18.48
C THR A 73 -5.97 12.31 17.42
N ALA A 74 -6.11 11.15 16.78
CA ALA A 74 -7.14 10.90 15.77
C ALA A 74 -8.55 10.81 16.37
N CYS A 75 -8.68 10.25 17.58
CA CYS A 75 -9.94 10.23 18.34
C CYS A 75 -10.40 11.66 18.66
N LEU A 76 -9.50 12.52 19.17
CA LEU A 76 -9.81 13.93 19.45
C LEU A 76 -10.24 14.70 18.18
N SER A 77 -9.66 14.39 17.02
CA SER A 77 -10.08 14.97 15.73
C SER A 77 -11.50 14.51 15.34
N ALA A 78 -11.80 13.21 15.52
CA ALA A 78 -13.12 12.66 15.27
C ALA A 78 -14.19 13.22 16.23
N GLU A 79 -13.88 13.33 17.54
CA GLU A 79 -14.78 13.90 18.54
C GLU A 79 -15.04 15.39 18.30
N ARG A 80 -14.02 16.14 17.84
CA ARG A 80 -14.18 17.55 17.44
C ARG A 80 -15.14 17.72 16.26
N HIS A 81 -15.13 16.81 15.28
CA HIS A 81 -16.08 16.83 14.16
C HIS A 81 -17.49 16.35 14.56
N ALA A 82 -17.59 15.32 15.40
CA ALA A 82 -18.86 14.75 15.81
C ALA A 82 -19.61 15.56 16.88
N GLY A 83 -18.90 16.35 17.69
CA GLY A 83 -19.43 16.92 18.94
C GLY A 83 -19.83 15.85 19.98
N LEU A 84 -19.36 14.62 19.79
CA LEU A 84 -19.79 13.41 20.47
C LEU A 84 -18.65 12.40 20.53
N LEU A 85 -18.79 11.42 21.42
CA LEU A 85 -17.75 10.45 21.68
C LEU A 85 -17.54 9.49 20.53
N CYS A 86 -16.28 9.23 20.24
CA CYS A 86 -15.86 8.38 19.13
C CYS A 86 -15.10 7.16 19.64
N VAL A 87 -15.31 6.04 18.95
CA VAL A 87 -14.56 4.79 19.20
C VAL A 87 -13.89 4.34 17.91
N THR A 88 -12.66 3.85 18.05
CA THR A 88 -11.86 3.30 16.95
C THR A 88 -12.54 2.04 16.41
N ALA A 89 -12.92 2.05 15.13
CA ALA A 89 -13.63 0.95 14.48
C ALA A 89 -12.69 0.10 13.61
N SER A 90 -11.76 0.73 12.89
CA SER A 90 -10.72 0.05 12.12
C SER A 90 -9.52 0.97 11.89
N MET A 91 -8.33 0.38 11.74
CA MET A 91 -7.16 1.08 11.23
C MET A 91 -6.79 0.50 9.87
N ASP A 92 -6.42 1.36 8.92
CA ASP A 92 -5.95 0.94 7.60
C ASP A 92 -4.51 0.40 7.67
N ASP A 93 -3.99 -0.13 6.56
CA ASP A 93 -2.59 -0.52 6.48
C ASP A 93 -1.71 0.70 6.79
N PHE A 94 -0.77 0.58 7.72
CA PHE A 94 0.26 1.60 7.92
C PHE A 94 1.65 0.98 7.87
N GLN A 95 2.59 1.74 7.31
CA GLN A 95 4.00 1.40 7.22
C GLN A 95 4.79 2.45 8.02
N VAL A 96 5.80 1.98 8.77
CA VAL A 96 6.85 2.81 9.35
C VAL A 96 7.95 2.96 8.29
N GLU A 97 8.28 4.19 7.89
CA GLU A 97 9.28 4.43 6.84
C GLU A 97 10.71 4.25 7.35
N GLU A 98 11.02 4.73 8.57
CA GLU A 98 12.34 4.58 9.17
C GLU A 98 12.52 3.24 9.90
N ALA A 99 12.89 2.23 9.10
CA ALA A 99 13.64 1.07 9.59
C ALA A 99 14.86 0.72 8.71
N ILE A 100 15.13 1.40 7.58
CA ILE A 100 16.22 1.04 6.67
C ILE A 100 16.86 2.27 6.02
N LYS A 101 17.99 2.73 6.59
CA LYS A 101 19.25 3.06 5.89
C LYS A 101 20.26 3.63 6.89
N ASN A 102 21.27 2.85 7.25
CA ASN A 102 22.57 3.44 7.52
C ASN A 102 23.25 3.72 6.17
N THR A 103 23.85 4.89 6.04
CA THR A 103 24.97 5.09 5.10
C THR A 103 26.05 5.85 5.83
N ASN A 104 27.24 5.25 5.89
CA ASN A 104 28.37 5.78 6.63
C ASN A 104 28.84 7.12 6.04
N GLN A 105 28.51 8.22 6.71
CA GLN A 105 29.26 9.49 6.72
C GLN A 105 29.06 10.15 8.09
N ALA A 106 29.97 11.06 8.46
CA ALA A 106 29.96 11.71 9.77
C ALA A 106 28.79 12.70 9.91
N GLY A 107 27.63 12.18 10.30
CA GLY A 107 26.34 12.87 10.40
C GLY A 107 25.28 11.80 10.59
N GLY A 108 25.00 11.45 11.85
CA GLY A 108 24.45 10.15 12.22
C GLY A 108 23.08 9.82 11.59
N ALA A 109 22.87 8.54 11.31
CA ALA A 109 21.54 8.00 11.11
C ALA A 109 20.72 8.24 12.39
N VAL A 110 19.78 9.17 12.30
CA VAL A 110 18.93 9.59 13.41
C VAL A 110 18.01 8.43 13.78
N LYS A 111 18.39 7.65 14.81
CA LYS A 111 17.47 6.77 15.51
C LYS A 111 16.35 7.62 16.12
N HIS A 112 15.10 7.14 16.06
CA HIS A 112 13.96 7.76 16.74
C HIS A 112 14.11 7.65 18.27
N GLY A 113 14.98 8.47 18.83
CA GLY A 113 15.57 8.26 20.14
C GLY A 113 14.93 9.07 21.26
N VAL A 114 15.20 8.63 22.50
CA VAL A 114 15.01 9.45 23.69
C VAL A 114 15.65 10.84 23.49
N GLY A 115 14.89 11.91 23.75
CA GLY A 115 15.29 13.30 23.58
C GLY A 115 14.74 13.99 22.33
N GLN A 116 14.15 13.25 21.39
CA GLN A 116 13.49 13.84 20.20
C GLN A 116 12.03 14.23 20.47
N ALA A 117 11.49 15.13 19.65
CA ALA A 117 10.08 15.49 19.66
C ALA A 117 9.32 14.73 18.56
N VAL A 118 8.18 14.13 18.92
CA VAL A 118 7.20 13.55 17.99
C VAL A 118 6.08 14.55 17.80
N TYR A 119 5.78 14.88 16.54
CA TYR A 119 4.62 15.68 16.15
C TYR A 119 3.62 14.76 15.45
N ILE A 120 2.38 14.78 15.93
CA ILE A 120 1.27 14.01 15.34
C ILE A 120 0.19 15.01 14.95
N LYS A 121 -0.12 15.08 13.66
CA LYS A 121 -1.22 15.88 13.12
C LYS A 121 -2.31 14.92 12.63
N ALA A 122 -3.53 15.13 13.10
CA ALA A 122 -4.68 14.34 12.69
C ALA A 122 -5.83 15.25 12.23
N GLN A 123 -6.51 14.87 11.15
CA GLN A 123 -7.66 15.60 10.61
C GLN A 123 -8.67 14.62 9.99
N VAL A 124 -9.95 14.96 10.04
CA VAL A 124 -10.98 14.19 9.33
C VAL A 124 -10.80 14.43 7.83
N ASN A 125 -10.53 13.36 7.07
CA ASN A 125 -10.48 13.41 5.61
C ASN A 125 -11.89 13.32 5.01
N ARG A 126 -12.78 12.55 5.65
CA ARG A 126 -14.17 12.38 5.20
C ARG A 126 -15.08 11.85 6.30
N ALA A 127 -16.17 12.57 6.56
CA ALA A 127 -17.33 12.02 7.26
C ALA A 127 -18.25 11.29 6.28
N PHE A 128 -18.75 10.11 6.69
CA PHE A 128 -19.78 9.35 5.99
C PHE A 128 -21.11 9.48 6.76
N ASN A 129 -21.93 8.43 6.81
CA ASN A 129 -23.20 8.46 7.55
C ASN A 129 -22.98 8.38 9.08
N THR A 130 -22.43 7.28 9.59
CA THR A 130 -22.20 7.07 11.05
C THR A 130 -20.73 6.83 11.41
N SER A 131 -19.83 6.95 10.42
CA SER A 131 -18.39 6.77 10.57
C SER A 131 -17.65 7.86 9.82
N MET A 132 -16.41 8.12 10.21
CA MET A 132 -15.52 9.04 9.51
C MET A 132 -14.12 8.44 9.38
N GLU A 133 -13.41 8.84 8.33
CA GLU A 133 -11.99 8.54 8.16
C GLU A 133 -11.15 9.75 8.61
N VAL A 134 -10.18 9.49 9.46
CA VAL A 134 -9.21 10.45 9.99
C VAL A 134 -7.84 10.10 9.41
N GLY A 135 -7.22 11.06 8.73
CA GLY A 135 -5.82 10.98 8.30
C GLY A 135 -4.90 11.38 9.45
N ILE A 136 -3.74 10.73 9.54
CA ILE A 136 -2.73 10.93 10.60
C ILE A 136 -1.36 11.05 9.94
N ASP A 137 -0.67 12.16 10.19
CA ASP A 137 0.72 12.42 9.81
C ASP A 137 1.58 12.40 11.09
N VAL A 138 2.60 11.56 11.13
CA VAL A 138 3.55 11.46 12.26
C VAL A 138 4.93 11.87 11.77
N ARG A 139 5.48 12.91 12.40
CA ARG A 139 6.83 13.42 12.14
C ARG A 139 7.67 13.37 13.42
N VAL A 140 8.98 13.25 13.26
CA VAL A 140 9.94 13.36 14.36
C VAL A 140 10.94 14.46 14.05
N GLU A 141 11.27 15.23 15.08
CA GLU A 141 12.29 16.28 15.04
C GLU A 141 13.43 15.97 15.98
N ASP A 142 14.65 16.07 15.47
CA ASP A 142 15.84 16.22 16.29
C ASP A 142 15.95 17.67 16.77
N LEU A 143 15.60 17.91 18.03
CA LEU A 143 15.66 19.22 18.69
C LEU A 143 17.08 19.82 18.74
N SER A 144 18.13 19.02 18.53
CA SER A 144 19.52 19.51 18.50
C SER A 144 19.95 20.03 17.13
N THR A 145 19.33 19.55 16.05
CA THR A 145 19.66 19.95 14.67
C THR A 145 18.52 20.67 13.93
N GLY A 146 17.30 20.69 14.50
CA GLY A 146 16.08 21.18 13.85
C GLY A 146 15.60 20.32 12.68
N ASN A 147 16.15 19.12 12.50
CA ASN A 147 15.82 18.27 11.34
C ASN A 147 14.51 17.52 11.61
N GLN A 148 13.49 17.81 10.80
CA GLN A 148 12.21 17.09 10.79
C GLN A 148 12.20 15.99 9.74
N LYS A 149 11.58 14.85 10.07
CA LYS A 149 11.35 13.71 9.18
C LYS A 149 9.94 13.17 9.30
N LEU A 150 9.39 12.67 8.19
CA LEU A 150 8.17 11.87 8.18
C LEU A 150 8.48 10.45 8.69
N VAL A 151 7.65 9.92 9.59
CA VAL A 151 7.80 8.56 10.16
C VAL A 151 6.75 7.61 9.58
N CYS A 152 5.49 8.06 9.55
CA CYS A 152 4.41 7.34 8.90
C CYS A 152 3.24 8.26 8.56
N MET A 153 2.52 7.92 7.50
CA MET A 153 1.15 8.38 7.26
C MET A 153 0.19 7.21 7.50
N ALA A 154 -0.89 7.44 8.25
CA ALA A 154 -1.86 6.41 8.59
C ALA A 154 -3.30 6.92 8.44
N HIS A 155 -4.24 5.99 8.33
CA HIS A 155 -5.67 6.30 8.27
C HIS A 155 -6.43 5.44 9.29
N SER A 156 -7.30 6.07 10.06
CA SER A 156 -8.14 5.39 11.06
C SER A 156 -9.61 5.73 10.83
N THR A 157 -10.49 4.77 11.10
CA THR A 157 -11.94 4.94 11.01
C THR A 157 -12.54 4.98 12.39
N PHE A 158 -13.23 6.07 12.70
CA PHE A 158 -13.97 6.25 13.94
C PHE A 158 -15.48 6.18 13.71
N VAL A 159 -16.21 5.75 14.73
CA VAL A 159 -17.68 5.72 14.77
C VAL A 159 -18.15 6.54 15.97
N ALA A 160 -19.02 7.52 15.72
CA ALA A 160 -19.63 8.32 16.77
C ALA A 160 -20.77 7.54 17.45
N ARG A 161 -20.82 7.64 18.79
CA ARG A 161 -21.84 7.00 19.62
C ARG A 161 -22.53 8.03 20.51
N SER A 162 -23.84 7.88 20.63
CA SER A 162 -24.66 8.54 21.65
C SER A 162 -24.31 8.01 23.04
N LEU A 163 -24.67 8.77 24.09
CA LEU A 163 -24.65 8.30 25.48
C LEU A 163 -25.54 7.05 25.68
N SER A 164 -26.57 6.86 24.84
CA SER A 164 -27.40 5.64 24.78
C SER A 164 -26.70 4.44 24.11
N GLY A 165 -25.51 4.63 23.54
CA GLY A 165 -24.78 3.62 22.76
C GLY A 165 -25.18 3.52 21.29
N GLU A 166 -26.21 4.25 20.86
CA GLU A 166 -26.72 4.30 19.49
C GLU A 166 -25.76 5.01 18.52
N LYS A 167 -25.84 4.69 17.23
CA LYS A 167 -25.05 5.33 16.18
C LYS A 167 -25.66 6.68 15.82
N VAL A 168 -24.81 7.71 15.71
CA VAL A 168 -25.27 9.07 15.36
C VAL A 168 -24.92 9.40 13.91
N GLN A 169 -25.83 10.09 13.22
CA GLN A 169 -25.62 10.60 11.87
C GLN A 169 -24.71 11.83 11.91
N LEU A 170 -23.62 11.78 11.13
CA LEU A 170 -22.60 12.81 11.07
C LEU A 170 -22.92 13.85 9.99
N GLN A 171 -22.50 15.09 10.23
CA GLN A 171 -22.47 16.11 9.18
C GLN A 171 -21.35 15.79 8.17
N ALA A 172 -21.63 15.97 6.88
CA ALA A 172 -20.65 15.77 5.82
C ALA A 172 -19.58 16.87 5.89
N LEU A 173 -18.30 16.46 5.81
CA LEU A 173 -17.19 17.41 5.74
C LEU A 173 -17.11 18.01 4.33
N ILE A 174 -16.95 19.33 4.24
CA ILE A 174 -16.79 20.06 2.97
C ILE A 174 -15.29 20.35 2.78
N PRO A 175 -14.58 19.67 1.86
CA PRO A 175 -13.17 19.93 1.59
C PRO A 175 -12.98 21.26 0.86
N ARG A 176 -12.12 22.13 1.41
CA ARG A 176 -11.84 23.48 0.90
C ARG A 176 -10.70 23.46 -0.10
N THR A 177 -9.55 22.89 0.27
CA THR A 177 -8.32 22.90 -0.54
C THR A 177 -8.31 21.80 -1.61
N SER A 178 -7.38 21.87 -2.58
CA SER A 178 -7.16 20.80 -3.57
C SER A 178 -6.76 19.48 -2.90
N GLU A 179 -5.84 19.53 -1.94
CA GLU A 179 -5.39 18.36 -1.17
C GLU A 179 -6.54 17.73 -0.37
N GLU A 180 -7.38 18.53 0.28
CA GLU A 180 -8.56 18.01 0.99
C GLU A 180 -9.55 17.33 0.03
N ARG A 181 -9.75 17.87 -1.18
CA ARG A 181 -10.62 17.25 -2.20
C ARG A 181 -10.04 15.91 -2.69
N LEU A 182 -8.72 15.83 -2.85
CA LEU A 182 -8.01 14.59 -3.16
C LEU A 182 -8.18 13.56 -2.04
N GLN A 183 -7.88 13.93 -0.78
CA GLN A 183 -8.02 13.02 0.37
C GLN A 183 -9.46 12.58 0.60
N HIS A 184 -10.44 13.48 0.43
CA HIS A 184 -11.87 13.14 0.50
C HIS A 184 -12.28 12.12 -0.58
N THR A 185 -11.65 12.16 -1.75
CA THR A 185 -11.88 11.20 -2.84
C THR A 185 -11.19 9.87 -2.54
N LEU A 186 -9.91 9.90 -2.13
CA LEU A 186 -9.14 8.71 -1.74
C LEU A 186 -9.79 7.97 -0.54
N ALA A 187 -10.41 8.69 0.40
CA ALA A 187 -11.15 8.11 1.52
C ALA A 187 -12.32 7.20 1.09
N ALA A 188 -12.97 7.48 -0.05
CA ALA A 188 -14.00 6.59 -0.59
C ALA A 188 -13.41 5.27 -1.09
N GLU A 189 -12.28 5.35 -1.79
CA GLU A 189 -11.56 4.19 -2.34
C GLU A 189 -10.96 3.34 -1.22
N ARG A 190 -10.33 3.97 -0.20
CA ARG A 190 -9.88 3.30 1.03
C ARG A 190 -11.02 2.57 1.72
N ARG A 191 -12.17 3.23 1.90
CA ARG A 191 -13.38 2.58 2.47
C ARG A 191 -13.87 1.39 1.62
N ARG A 192 -13.86 1.49 0.30
CA ARG A 192 -14.20 0.36 -0.59
C ARG A 192 -13.24 -0.81 -0.40
N MET A 193 -11.94 -0.55 -0.31
CA MET A 193 -10.91 -1.57 -0.07
C MET A 193 -10.97 -2.19 1.33
N ARG A 194 -11.45 -1.45 2.34
CA ARG A 194 -11.75 -2.00 3.68
C ARG A 194 -12.88 -3.00 3.65
N LEU A 195 -14.01 -2.62 3.04
CA LEU A 195 -15.20 -3.48 2.97
C LEU A 195 -14.94 -4.76 2.17
N ALA A 196 -14.21 -4.68 1.05
CA ALA A 196 -13.86 -5.84 0.23
C ALA A 196 -12.70 -6.71 0.78
N HIS A 197 -12.09 -6.35 1.91
CA HIS A 197 -10.87 -7.00 2.40
C HIS A 197 -11.07 -8.48 2.74
N ALA A 198 -12.13 -8.79 3.50
CA ALA A 198 -12.41 -10.16 3.95
C ALA A 198 -12.67 -11.09 2.76
N ASP A 199 -13.51 -10.64 1.82
CA ASP A 199 -13.84 -11.38 0.60
C ASP A 199 -12.60 -11.59 -0.28
N THR A 200 -11.74 -10.57 -0.41
CA THR A 200 -10.48 -10.67 -1.17
C THR A 200 -9.52 -11.70 -0.56
N ILE A 201 -9.43 -11.81 0.77
CA ILE A 201 -8.64 -12.88 1.42
C ILE A 201 -9.22 -14.26 1.09
N LEU A 202 -10.54 -14.42 1.21
CA LEU A 202 -11.22 -15.69 0.93
C LEU A 202 -11.06 -16.11 -0.54
N GLU A 203 -11.25 -15.20 -1.49
CA GLU A 203 -11.00 -15.41 -2.92
C GLU A 203 -9.56 -15.88 -3.18
N LEU A 204 -8.55 -15.23 -2.56
CA LEU A 204 -7.15 -15.60 -2.75
C LEU A 204 -6.81 -16.96 -2.14
N VAL A 205 -7.34 -17.28 -0.95
CA VAL A 205 -7.06 -18.57 -0.28
C VAL A 205 -7.79 -19.73 -0.99
N HIS A 206 -8.99 -19.51 -1.51
CA HIS A 206 -9.77 -20.54 -2.23
C HIS A 206 -9.35 -20.70 -3.70
N GLY A 207 -8.92 -19.61 -4.36
CA GLY A 207 -8.51 -19.62 -5.77
C GLY A 207 -7.13 -20.22 -6.03
N CYS A 208 -6.34 -20.49 -4.99
CA CYS A 208 -5.03 -21.14 -5.15
C CYS A 208 -5.17 -22.66 -5.15
N SER A 209 -5.13 -23.26 -6.35
CA SER A 209 -4.86 -24.69 -6.53
C SER A 209 -3.39 -24.97 -6.19
N PHE A 210 -3.07 -24.99 -4.90
CA PHE A 210 -1.76 -25.42 -4.40
C PHE A 210 -1.59 -26.93 -4.61
N GLN A 211 -1.26 -27.34 -5.84
CA GLN A 211 -0.41 -28.51 -6.01
C GLN A 211 0.92 -28.17 -5.35
N ASP A 212 1.10 -28.70 -4.14
CA ASP A 212 2.35 -28.79 -3.43
C ASP A 212 3.33 -27.63 -3.69
N VAL A 213 3.12 -26.51 -2.98
CA VAL A 213 4.26 -25.86 -2.31
C VAL A 213 4.70 -26.78 -1.17
N THR A 214 5.12 -27.98 -1.56
CA THR A 214 6.07 -28.79 -0.82
C THR A 214 7.27 -27.91 -0.55
N LEU A 215 7.94 -28.22 0.54
CA LEU A 215 9.36 -27.94 0.67
C LEU A 215 10.04 -28.67 -0.51
N GLY A 216 10.19 -27.98 -1.65
CA GLY A 216 10.73 -28.56 -2.87
C GLY A 216 12.05 -29.25 -2.53
N PRO A 217 12.25 -30.55 -2.85
CA PRO A 217 13.35 -31.35 -2.28
C PRO A 217 14.78 -30.84 -2.58
N ASN A 218 14.92 -29.83 -3.44
CA ASN A 218 16.19 -29.26 -3.88
C ASN A 218 16.19 -27.72 -3.86
N VAL A 219 15.92 -27.12 -2.69
CA VAL A 219 16.42 -25.76 -2.38
C VAL A 219 17.40 -25.86 -1.23
N ASP A 220 18.63 -26.21 -1.56
CA ASP A 220 19.73 -26.34 -0.61
C ASP A 220 20.14 -24.98 -0.05
N TYR A 221 19.72 -24.72 1.19
CA TYR A 221 20.34 -23.78 2.11
C TYR A 221 20.12 -24.32 3.53
N GLY A 222 21.18 -24.81 4.17
CA GLY A 222 21.15 -25.45 5.50
C GLY A 222 20.75 -24.54 6.67
N LYS A 223 19.50 -24.08 6.69
CA LYS A 223 18.90 -23.31 7.79
C LYS A 223 17.85 -24.14 8.54
N GLU A 224 17.98 -24.13 9.86
CA GLU A 224 17.09 -24.75 10.84
C GLU A 224 15.61 -24.36 10.57
N LEU A 225 14.74 -25.34 10.28
CA LEU A 225 13.29 -25.13 10.22
C LEU A 225 12.74 -25.00 11.64
N VAL A 226 12.29 -23.81 12.03
CA VAL A 226 11.78 -23.56 13.38
C VAL A 226 10.28 -23.88 13.44
N PRO A 227 9.81 -24.78 14.33
CA PRO A 227 8.38 -25.02 14.52
C PRO A 227 7.68 -23.74 15.01
N ALA A 228 6.56 -23.36 14.37
CA ALA A 228 5.84 -22.13 14.69
C ALA A 228 5.44 -22.03 16.17
N GLU A 229 5.14 -23.17 16.80
CA GLU A 229 4.75 -23.26 18.21
C GLU A 229 5.79 -22.68 19.18
N ARG A 230 7.10 -22.74 18.86
CA ARG A 230 8.17 -22.14 19.68
C ARG A 230 8.07 -20.62 19.76
N THR A 231 7.38 -19.99 18.81
CA THR A 231 7.16 -18.53 18.78
C THR A 231 5.92 -18.10 19.58
N ARG A 232 5.04 -19.03 19.99
CA ARG A 232 3.74 -18.71 20.61
C ARG A 232 3.89 -17.93 21.92
N VAL A 233 3.32 -16.73 22.00
CA VAL A 233 3.26 -15.91 23.22
C VAL A 233 1.80 -15.77 23.67
N HIS A 234 1.63 -15.66 24.99
CA HIS A 234 0.36 -15.40 25.64
C HIS A 234 0.59 -14.35 26.73
N SER A 235 -0.16 -13.25 26.70
CA SER A 235 -0.25 -12.28 27.82
C SER A 235 -1.71 -12.07 28.20
N VAL A 236 -1.94 -11.64 29.44
CA VAL A 236 -3.27 -11.24 29.93
C VAL A 236 -3.14 -9.88 30.61
N GLU A 237 -3.79 -8.87 30.03
CA GLU A 237 -3.79 -7.50 30.53
C GLU A 237 -5.13 -7.17 31.18
N LEU A 238 -5.12 -6.50 32.34
CA LEU A 238 -6.34 -5.99 32.97
C LEU A 238 -6.62 -4.57 32.46
N VAL A 239 -7.85 -4.33 31.98
CA VAL A 239 -8.27 -2.97 31.61
C VAL A 239 -8.52 -2.17 32.90
N LEU A 240 -7.65 -1.20 33.16
CA LEU A 240 -7.72 -0.26 34.28
C LEU A 240 -8.30 1.09 33.79
N PRO A 241 -8.75 1.99 34.69
CA PRO A 241 -9.21 3.32 34.30
C PRO A 241 -8.32 4.11 33.32
N PRO A 242 -6.97 4.18 33.45
CA PRO A 242 -6.12 4.89 32.48
C PRO A 242 -6.02 4.21 31.09
N HIS A 243 -6.59 3.03 30.91
CA HIS A 243 -6.64 2.31 29.63
C HIS A 243 -7.91 2.63 28.82
N ALA A 244 -8.83 3.41 29.38
CA ALA A 244 -10.15 3.69 28.84
C ALA A 244 -10.49 5.18 28.83
N ASN A 245 -11.45 5.56 27.97
CA ASN A 245 -12.03 6.88 27.98
C ASN A 245 -12.95 7.08 29.20
N HIS A 246 -13.48 8.29 29.37
CA HIS A 246 -14.31 8.66 30.54
C HIS A 246 -15.67 7.93 30.61
N GLN A 247 -16.08 7.18 29.58
CA GLN A 247 -17.21 6.23 29.63
C GLN A 247 -16.79 4.81 30.04
N GLY A 248 -15.50 4.58 30.30
CA GLY A 248 -14.95 3.27 30.61
C GLY A 248 -14.77 2.35 29.40
N ASN A 249 -14.86 2.85 28.16
CA ASN A 249 -14.53 2.08 26.95
C ASN A 249 -13.01 2.15 26.68
N THR A 250 -12.36 0.99 26.48
CA THR A 250 -10.91 0.89 26.26
C THR A 250 -10.48 1.63 24.99
N PHE A 251 -9.40 2.40 25.05
CA PHE A 251 -8.82 3.07 23.87
C PHE A 251 -8.24 2.04 22.89
N GLY A 252 -8.51 2.21 21.59
CA GLY A 252 -7.99 1.33 20.54
C GLY A 252 -6.46 1.30 20.54
N GLY A 253 -5.83 2.45 20.72
CA GLY A 253 -4.38 2.63 20.82
C GLY A 253 -3.73 1.89 21.98
N GLN A 254 -4.42 1.74 23.11
CA GLN A 254 -3.92 0.96 24.24
C GLN A 254 -3.93 -0.56 23.94
N ILE A 255 -4.96 -1.03 23.21
CA ILE A 255 -5.01 -2.42 22.73
C ILE A 255 -3.91 -2.65 21.70
N MET A 256 -3.73 -1.73 20.74
CA MET A 256 -2.64 -1.79 19.75
C MET A 256 -1.26 -1.85 20.40
N ALA A 257 -1.01 -1.06 21.45
CA ALA A 257 0.26 -1.07 22.19
C ALA A 257 0.57 -2.43 22.81
N TRP A 258 -0.42 -3.07 23.47
CA TRP A 258 -0.25 -4.41 24.02
C TRP A 258 -0.06 -5.47 22.93
N MET A 259 -0.75 -5.35 21.80
CA MET A 259 -0.59 -6.26 20.67
C MET A 259 0.80 -6.19 20.07
N GLU A 260 1.36 -4.99 19.89
CA GLU A 260 2.73 -4.77 19.40
C GLU A 260 3.74 -5.45 20.32
N ALA A 261 3.70 -5.16 21.63
CA ALA A 261 4.60 -5.76 22.60
C ALA A 261 4.58 -7.30 22.57
N VAL A 262 3.38 -7.90 22.54
CA VAL A 262 3.20 -9.36 22.49
C VAL A 262 3.58 -9.96 21.12
N ALA A 263 3.50 -9.18 20.03
CA ALA A 263 3.97 -9.58 18.71
C ALA A 263 5.51 -9.54 18.61
N THR A 264 6.13 -8.47 19.11
CA THR A 264 7.58 -8.26 19.14
C THR A 264 8.29 -9.36 19.91
N ILE A 265 7.72 -9.84 21.02
CA ILE A 265 8.24 -11.02 21.75
C ILE A 265 8.17 -12.29 20.88
N SER A 266 7.10 -12.48 20.10
CA SER A 266 6.92 -13.64 19.20
C SER A 266 7.93 -13.63 18.05
N ALA A 267 8.13 -12.47 17.42
CA ALA A 267 9.15 -12.26 16.40
C ALA A 267 10.57 -12.51 16.97
N SER A 268 10.88 -11.94 18.14
CA SER A 268 12.17 -12.10 18.84
C SER A 268 12.49 -13.56 19.14
N ARG A 269 11.48 -14.39 19.47
CA ARG A 269 11.65 -15.84 19.68
C ARG A 269 12.05 -16.61 18.41
N LEU A 270 11.67 -16.13 17.22
CA LEU A 270 12.08 -16.73 15.95
C LEU A 270 13.51 -16.32 15.56
N CYS A 271 13.81 -15.02 15.58
CA CYS A 271 15.10 -14.51 15.09
C CYS A 271 16.25 -14.52 16.11
N ARG A 272 15.93 -14.64 17.41
CA ARG A 272 16.88 -14.48 18.54
C ARG A 272 17.65 -13.15 18.49
N ALA A 273 16.96 -12.09 18.08
CA ALA A 273 17.47 -10.72 17.92
C ALA A 273 16.33 -9.73 18.21
N HIS A 274 16.63 -8.43 18.22
CA HIS A 274 15.58 -7.39 18.18
C HIS A 274 14.84 -7.48 16.83
N ALA A 275 13.52 -7.36 16.88
CA ALA A 275 12.65 -7.36 15.72
C ALA A 275 11.93 -6.01 15.63
N THR A 276 12.22 -5.24 14.59
CA THR A 276 11.62 -3.93 14.33
C THR A 276 10.29 -4.12 13.60
N LEU A 277 9.23 -3.49 14.09
CA LEU A 277 7.94 -3.45 13.39
C LEU A 277 8.05 -2.56 12.15
N ARG A 278 7.67 -3.09 10.98
CA ARG A 278 7.71 -2.38 9.70
C ARG A 278 6.33 -1.97 9.21
N ASP A 279 5.38 -2.91 9.21
CA ASP A 279 4.03 -2.71 8.68
C ASP A 279 2.99 -3.36 9.62
N ILE A 280 1.81 -2.75 9.78
CA ILE A 280 0.63 -3.43 10.33
C ILE A 280 -0.45 -3.48 9.25
N ASP A 281 -1.01 -4.67 9.02
CA ASP A 281 -2.10 -4.89 8.09
C ASP A 281 -3.43 -4.36 8.63
N MET A 282 -4.24 -3.80 7.75
CA MET A 282 -5.58 -3.27 7.99
C MET A 282 -6.44 -4.26 8.80
N PHE A 283 -6.99 -3.78 9.92
CA PHE A 283 -7.81 -4.59 10.82
C PHE A 283 -9.00 -3.80 11.40
N GLN A 284 -9.97 -4.54 11.94
CA GLN A 284 -11.20 -3.98 12.53
C GLN A 284 -11.40 -4.46 13.98
N PHE A 285 -11.93 -3.57 14.82
CA PHE A 285 -12.44 -3.88 16.15
C PHE A 285 -13.87 -4.42 16.02
N ARG A 286 -14.06 -5.70 16.37
CA ARG A 286 -15.33 -6.45 16.24
C ARG A 286 -16.29 -6.18 17.38
N GLY A 287 -15.79 -5.80 18.56
CA GLY A 287 -16.58 -5.57 19.76
C GLY A 287 -15.90 -4.62 20.75
N PRO A 288 -16.66 -3.99 21.65
CA PRO A 288 -16.12 -3.08 22.66
C PRO A 288 -15.44 -3.86 23.80
N SER A 289 -14.44 -3.24 24.41
CA SER A 289 -13.90 -3.65 25.71
C SER A 289 -14.05 -2.50 26.71
N GLN A 290 -14.22 -2.84 27.99
CA GLN A 290 -14.45 -1.89 29.07
C GLN A 290 -13.52 -2.12 30.27
N VAL A 291 -13.39 -1.11 31.14
CA VAL A 291 -12.68 -1.23 32.43
C VAL A 291 -13.18 -2.43 33.22
N GLY A 292 -12.24 -3.22 33.75
CA GLY A 292 -12.51 -4.50 34.43
C GLY A 292 -12.53 -5.73 33.51
N ASP A 293 -12.55 -5.56 32.19
CA ASP A 293 -12.28 -6.67 31.27
C ASP A 293 -10.82 -7.14 31.39
N ARG A 294 -10.59 -8.42 31.16
CA ARG A 294 -9.26 -9.02 30.99
C ARG A 294 -9.06 -9.33 29.51
N LEU A 295 -8.04 -8.73 28.90
CA LEU A 295 -7.67 -8.95 27.52
C LEU A 295 -6.62 -10.04 27.42
N THR A 296 -6.96 -11.14 26.77
CA THR A 296 -6.06 -12.25 26.47
C THR A 296 -5.45 -12.03 25.10
N LEU A 297 -4.15 -11.76 25.05
CA LEU A 297 -3.39 -11.56 23.81
C LEU A 297 -2.64 -12.84 23.46
N LYS A 298 -2.99 -13.45 22.33
CA LYS A 298 -2.36 -14.67 21.80
C LYS A 298 -1.62 -14.32 20.52
N SER A 299 -0.29 -14.42 20.49
CA SER A 299 0.51 -14.20 19.28
C SER A 299 1.30 -15.44 18.84
N ILE A 300 1.58 -15.52 17.54
CA ILE A 300 2.44 -16.53 16.93
C ILE A 300 2.94 -16.01 15.58
N VAL A 301 4.16 -16.38 15.17
CA VAL A 301 4.61 -16.12 13.80
C VAL A 301 3.81 -17.04 12.86
N ASN A 302 3.13 -16.46 11.88
CA ASN A 302 2.35 -17.18 10.88
C ASN A 302 3.22 -17.66 9.71
N ASN A 303 4.13 -16.79 9.24
CA ASN A 303 5.04 -17.08 8.14
C ASN A 303 6.34 -16.26 8.28
N ALA A 304 7.45 -16.80 7.78
CA ALA A 304 8.75 -16.13 7.70
C ALA A 304 9.21 -16.10 6.24
N PHE A 305 9.13 -14.91 5.64
CA PHE A 305 9.70 -14.62 4.32
C PHE A 305 11.22 -14.44 4.43
N ARG A 306 11.88 -14.15 3.30
CA ARG A 306 13.35 -14.06 3.23
C ARG A 306 13.93 -13.03 4.21
N LYS A 307 13.39 -11.80 4.23
CA LYS A 307 13.88 -10.64 5.00
C LYS A 307 12.87 -10.11 6.04
N SER A 308 11.68 -10.70 6.12
CA SER A 308 10.59 -10.26 7.00
C SER A 308 9.74 -11.43 7.48
N MET A 309 9.04 -11.26 8.59
CA MET A 309 8.13 -12.27 9.15
C MET A 309 6.77 -11.63 9.49
N GLU A 310 5.70 -12.39 9.34
CA GLU A 310 4.36 -11.98 9.74
C GLU A 310 3.98 -12.63 11.08
N VAL A 311 3.66 -11.82 12.07
CA VAL A 311 3.12 -12.24 13.36
C VAL A 311 1.62 -11.96 13.39
N GLY A 312 0.82 -13.00 13.66
CA GLY A 312 -0.60 -12.84 13.96
C GLY A 312 -0.82 -12.64 15.44
N VAL A 313 -1.67 -11.68 15.82
CA VAL A 313 -2.13 -11.46 17.20
C VAL A 313 -3.65 -11.53 17.24
N CYS A 314 -4.20 -12.31 18.17
CA CYS A 314 -5.62 -12.33 18.50
C CYS A 314 -5.85 -11.78 19.91
N VAL A 315 -6.84 -10.90 20.07
CA VAL A 315 -7.25 -10.33 21.36
C VAL A 315 -8.66 -10.77 21.70
N GLU A 316 -8.80 -11.43 22.84
CA GLU A 316 -10.09 -11.91 23.37
C GLU A 316 -10.35 -11.27 24.75
N ALA A 317 -11.52 -10.67 24.96
CA ALA A 317 -11.93 -10.09 26.23
C ALA A 317 -12.84 -11.03 27.02
N TYR A 318 -12.63 -11.10 28.34
CA TYR A 318 -13.53 -11.78 29.27
C TYR A 318 -13.62 -11.02 30.59
N ARG A 319 -14.66 -11.31 31.40
CA ARG A 319 -14.86 -10.74 32.73
C ARG A 319 -14.59 -11.75 33.82
N GLN A 320 -14.34 -11.26 35.03
CA GLN A 320 -14.18 -12.13 36.21
C GLN A 320 -15.49 -12.89 36.50
N GLY A 321 -15.41 -14.22 36.56
CA GLY A 321 -16.56 -15.13 36.62
C GLY A 321 -16.83 -15.82 35.28
N ASP A 322 -16.70 -15.08 34.17
CA ASP A 322 -17.00 -15.55 32.81
C ASP A 322 -15.79 -16.23 32.13
N CYS A 323 -15.17 -17.19 32.80
CA CYS A 323 -13.97 -17.89 32.32
C CYS A 323 -14.26 -19.06 31.35
N SER A 324 -15.50 -19.21 30.87
CA SER A 324 -15.86 -20.25 29.92
C SER A 324 -15.36 -19.93 28.50
N PRO A 325 -15.07 -20.92 27.64
CA PRO A 325 -14.73 -20.66 26.23
C PRO A 325 -15.84 -19.93 25.46
N ALA A 326 -17.10 -20.09 25.87
CA ALA A 326 -18.27 -19.49 25.23
C ALA A 326 -18.47 -18.00 25.56
N SER A 327 -17.83 -17.50 26.62
CA SER A 327 -17.92 -16.09 27.06
C SER A 327 -16.74 -15.22 26.59
N LEU A 328 -15.80 -15.79 25.82
CA LEU A 328 -14.69 -15.08 25.21
C LEU A 328 -15.16 -14.19 24.05
N ARG A 329 -15.08 -12.87 24.21
CA ARG A 329 -15.43 -11.89 23.17
C ARG A 329 -14.20 -11.59 22.32
N HIS A 330 -14.17 -12.04 21.07
CA HIS A 330 -13.11 -11.68 20.12
C HIS A 330 -13.17 -10.17 19.80
N ILE A 331 -12.20 -9.41 20.31
CA ILE A 331 -12.13 -7.95 20.14
C ILE A 331 -11.55 -7.61 18.77
N ASN A 332 -10.35 -8.09 18.45
CA ASN A 332 -9.74 -7.93 17.14
C ASN A 332 -8.67 -9.01 16.88
N SER A 333 -8.29 -9.13 15.61
CA SER A 333 -7.05 -9.79 15.20
C SER A 333 -6.31 -8.86 14.25
N ALA A 334 -5.00 -8.73 14.40
CA ALA A 334 -4.15 -8.00 13.47
C ALA A 334 -2.94 -8.85 13.06
N PHE A 335 -2.33 -8.46 11.95
CA PHE A 335 -1.16 -9.09 11.37
C PHE A 335 -0.07 -8.03 11.23
N MET A 336 1.11 -8.32 11.77
CA MET A 336 2.20 -7.36 11.92
C MET A 336 3.43 -7.90 11.20
N THR A 337 4.01 -7.11 10.31
CA THR A 337 5.22 -7.47 9.56
C THR A 337 6.45 -6.92 10.27
N PHE A 338 7.33 -7.82 10.73
CA PHE A 338 8.58 -7.49 11.38
C PHE A 338 9.77 -7.73 10.45
N VAL A 339 10.79 -6.89 10.60
CA VAL A 339 12.13 -7.08 10.03
C VAL A 339 13.16 -7.20 11.15
N VAL A 340 14.33 -7.75 10.83
CA VAL A 340 15.48 -7.78 11.73
C VAL A 340 16.63 -7.17 10.98
N LEU A 341 17.20 -6.11 11.52
CA LEU A 341 18.35 -5.42 10.94
C LEU A 341 19.65 -6.08 11.45
N ASP A 342 20.69 -6.07 10.64
CA ASP A 342 22.05 -6.37 11.09
C ASP A 342 22.78 -5.10 11.57
N ASP A 343 24.04 -5.23 11.97
CA ASP A 343 24.86 -4.11 12.47
C ASP A 343 25.08 -3.01 11.41
N ASN A 344 24.94 -3.34 10.12
CA ASN A 344 24.97 -2.39 9.02
C ASN A 344 23.60 -1.74 8.76
N GLY A 345 22.54 -2.15 9.45
CA GLY A 345 21.17 -1.67 9.24
C GLY A 345 20.45 -2.34 8.06
N ASP A 346 21.01 -3.43 7.51
CA ASP A 346 20.41 -4.16 6.40
C ASP A 346 19.47 -5.27 6.90
N PRO A 347 18.33 -5.55 6.23
CA PRO A 347 17.43 -6.63 6.64
C PRO A 347 18.08 -8.02 6.52
N ARG A 348 18.35 -8.63 7.67
CA ARG A 348 18.95 -9.95 7.83
C ARG A 348 18.03 -11.06 7.29
N THR A 349 18.61 -12.08 6.66
CA THR A 349 17.84 -13.22 6.18
C THR A 349 17.39 -14.13 7.35
N LEU A 350 16.08 -14.23 7.56
CA LEU A 350 15.45 -14.96 8.66
C LEU A 350 15.51 -16.50 8.51
N PRO A 351 15.30 -17.27 9.60
CA PRO A 351 15.05 -18.72 9.51
C PRO A 351 13.64 -18.99 8.96
N ARG A 352 13.46 -20.12 8.26
CA ARG A 352 12.13 -20.53 7.77
C ARG A 352 11.32 -21.15 8.90
N ILE A 353 10.02 -20.89 8.88
CA ILE A 353 9.08 -21.44 9.86
C ILE A 353 8.41 -22.70 9.32
N LYS A 354 8.26 -23.71 10.17
CA LYS A 354 7.46 -24.91 9.90
C LYS A 354 6.07 -24.72 10.51
N PRO A 355 4.99 -24.62 9.70
CA PRO A 355 3.63 -24.61 10.23
C PRO A 355 3.30 -25.95 10.91
N TYR A 356 2.41 -25.90 11.90
CA TYR A 356 1.79 -27.10 12.47
C TYR A 356 0.51 -27.44 11.70
N ALA A 357 0.11 -28.72 11.70
CA ALA A 357 -0.98 -29.23 10.88
C ALA A 357 -2.32 -28.51 11.13
N GLY A 358 -3.10 -28.32 10.06
CA GLY A 358 -4.42 -27.71 10.12
C GLY A 358 -4.36 -26.20 10.31
N ASP A 359 -4.49 -25.73 11.55
CA ASP A 359 -4.65 -24.30 11.87
C ASP A 359 -3.39 -23.48 11.53
N GLY A 360 -2.20 -24.07 11.66
CA GLY A 360 -0.93 -23.45 11.29
C GLY A 360 -0.74 -23.34 9.78
N GLU A 361 -1.10 -24.38 9.02
CA GLU A 361 -1.08 -24.38 7.55
C GLU A 361 -2.09 -23.39 6.96
N ARG A 362 -3.25 -23.19 7.59
CA ARG A 362 -4.19 -22.13 7.22
C ARG A 362 -3.55 -20.76 7.39
N ARG A 363 -3.01 -20.46 8.58
CA ARG A 363 -2.35 -19.16 8.88
C ARG A 363 -1.17 -18.89 7.95
N TYR A 364 -0.37 -19.90 7.65
CA TYR A 364 0.76 -19.81 6.73
C TYR A 364 0.30 -19.41 5.32
N ARG A 365 -0.76 -20.03 4.78
CA ARG A 365 -1.35 -19.67 3.47
C ARG A 365 -1.97 -18.27 3.47
N GLU A 366 -2.75 -17.94 4.50
CA GLU A 366 -3.35 -16.61 4.64
C GLU A 366 -2.28 -15.50 4.69
N ALA A 367 -1.10 -15.75 5.29
CA ALA A 367 -0.02 -14.78 5.35
C ALA A 367 0.56 -14.44 3.96
N ILE A 368 0.61 -15.43 3.06
CA ILE A 368 1.00 -15.21 1.66
C ILE A 368 -0.09 -14.39 0.95
N ALA A 369 -1.37 -14.66 1.21
CA ALA A 369 -2.49 -13.87 0.68
C ALA A 369 -2.47 -12.41 1.16
N ARG A 370 -2.21 -12.17 2.46
CA ARG A 370 -2.04 -10.83 3.04
C ARG A 370 -0.86 -10.08 2.42
N LYS A 371 0.30 -10.74 2.24
CA LYS A 371 1.45 -10.16 1.53
C LYS A 371 1.07 -9.68 0.12
N LYS A 372 0.27 -10.46 -0.65
CA LYS A 372 -0.24 -10.00 -1.95
C LYS A 372 -1.13 -8.77 -1.80
N ILE A 373 -2.10 -8.78 -0.88
CA ILE A 373 -3.04 -7.66 -0.69
C ILE A 373 -2.29 -6.36 -0.34
N ARG A 374 -1.27 -6.44 0.52
CA ARG A 374 -0.43 -5.30 0.89
C ARG A 374 0.30 -4.71 -0.32
N LEU A 375 0.90 -5.57 -1.15
CA LEU A 375 1.52 -5.14 -2.41
C LEU A 375 0.48 -4.50 -3.34
N ASP A 376 -0.65 -5.16 -3.59
CA ASP A 376 -1.72 -4.65 -4.46
C ASP A 376 -2.18 -3.25 -4.01
N ARG A 377 -2.51 -3.08 -2.72
CA ARG A 377 -2.99 -1.81 -2.16
C ARG A 377 -1.95 -0.70 -2.27
N LYS A 378 -0.70 -0.98 -1.89
CA LYS A 378 0.38 0.01 -1.87
C LYS A 378 0.55 0.67 -3.24
N TYR A 379 0.62 -0.14 -4.30
CA TYR A 379 0.87 0.37 -5.65
C TYR A 379 -0.41 0.87 -6.36
N ILE A 380 -1.59 0.33 -6.05
CA ILE A 380 -2.86 0.90 -6.54
C ILE A 380 -3.08 2.31 -6.00
N LEU A 381 -2.71 2.60 -4.74
CA LEU A 381 -2.79 3.93 -4.17
C LEU A 381 -1.70 4.87 -4.69
N SER A 382 -0.43 4.44 -4.73
CA SER A 382 0.66 5.31 -5.19
C SER A 382 0.53 5.74 -6.65
N CYS A 383 0.05 4.86 -7.54
CA CYS A 383 -0.20 5.19 -8.94
C CYS A 383 -1.32 6.23 -9.11
N LYS A 384 -2.28 6.30 -8.17
CA LYS A 384 -3.34 7.33 -8.17
C LYS A 384 -2.89 8.66 -7.56
N GLN A 385 -1.87 8.67 -6.70
CA GLN A 385 -1.39 9.88 -6.03
C GLN A 385 -0.41 10.69 -6.89
N ASN A 386 0.40 10.03 -7.73
CA ASN A 386 1.51 10.69 -8.42
C ASN A 386 1.14 11.41 -9.74
N GLU A 387 -0.12 11.32 -10.21
CA GLU A 387 -0.65 11.94 -11.46
C GLU A 387 0.22 11.81 -12.74
N VAL A 388 1.17 10.87 -12.78
CA VAL A 388 2.04 10.69 -13.95
C VAL A 388 1.21 10.10 -15.10
N PRO A 389 1.18 10.74 -16.28
CA PRO A 389 0.55 10.14 -17.45
C PRO A 389 1.30 8.86 -17.82
N LEU A 390 0.64 7.71 -17.63
CA LEU A 390 1.24 6.38 -17.87
C LEU A 390 1.41 6.10 -19.38
N SER A 391 0.66 6.80 -20.22
CA SER A 391 0.83 6.85 -21.67
C SER A 391 1.23 8.25 -22.14
N VAL A 392 1.93 8.33 -23.27
CA VAL A 392 2.30 9.58 -23.93
C VAL A 392 1.54 9.74 -25.25
N PRO A 393 1.08 10.94 -25.63
CA PRO A 393 0.50 11.16 -26.96
C PRO A 393 1.51 10.78 -28.04
N TRP A 394 1.08 9.96 -29.00
CA TRP A 394 1.88 9.70 -30.19
C TRP A 394 1.82 10.90 -31.12
N ASP A 395 3.00 11.46 -31.38
CA ASP A 395 3.20 12.56 -32.31
C ASP A 395 4.32 12.17 -33.29
N PRO A 396 4.02 11.98 -34.59
CA PRO A 396 5.01 11.64 -35.61
C PRO A 396 6.18 12.62 -35.68
N SER A 397 5.98 13.90 -35.36
CA SER A 397 7.07 14.89 -35.35
C SER A 397 8.08 14.67 -34.22
N ASN A 398 7.65 14.00 -33.16
CA ASN A 398 8.45 13.68 -31.98
C ASN A 398 8.83 12.18 -31.89
N GLN A 399 8.57 11.37 -32.94
CA GLN A 399 8.86 9.93 -33.01
C GLN A 399 10.25 9.57 -32.48
N VAL A 400 11.31 10.20 -33.02
CA VAL A 400 12.70 9.90 -32.64
C VAL A 400 12.95 10.10 -31.14
N TYR A 401 12.36 11.14 -30.55
CA TYR A 401 12.45 11.43 -29.13
C TYR A 401 11.63 10.44 -28.28
N LEU A 402 10.42 10.07 -28.72
CA LEU A 402 9.58 9.08 -28.05
C LEU A 402 10.28 7.71 -28.00
N SER A 403 10.84 7.25 -29.12
CA SER A 403 11.59 6.00 -29.20
C SER A 403 12.88 6.01 -28.39
N PHE A 404 13.65 7.11 -28.47
CA PHE A 404 14.86 7.27 -27.65
C PHE A 404 14.54 7.18 -26.15
N ASN A 405 13.50 7.88 -25.69
CA ASN A 405 13.06 7.85 -24.29
C ASN A 405 12.48 6.49 -23.87
N ASN A 406 11.87 5.74 -24.79
CA ASN A 406 11.41 4.38 -24.53
C ASN A 406 12.60 3.46 -24.19
N VAL A 407 13.63 3.47 -25.04
CA VAL A 407 14.88 2.70 -24.85
C VAL A 407 15.68 3.19 -23.64
N LEU A 408 15.78 4.51 -23.42
CA LEU A 408 16.45 5.11 -22.27
C LEU A 408 15.76 4.74 -20.96
N ALA A 409 14.42 4.76 -20.90
CA ALA A 409 13.68 4.38 -19.70
C ALA A 409 13.93 2.91 -19.31
N LEU A 410 13.97 2.01 -20.29
CA LEU A 410 14.24 0.59 -20.05
C LEU A 410 15.68 0.33 -19.58
N THR A 411 16.66 1.02 -20.19
CA THR A 411 18.07 0.90 -19.80
C THR A 411 18.33 1.50 -18.42
N LEU A 412 17.72 2.64 -18.09
CA LEU A 412 17.71 3.20 -16.74
C LEU A 412 17.07 2.25 -15.72
N LEU A 413 15.90 1.68 -16.03
CA LEU A 413 15.22 0.69 -15.19
C LEU A 413 16.12 -0.53 -14.92
N ALA A 414 16.84 -1.01 -15.93
CA ALA A 414 17.77 -2.13 -15.81
C ALA A 414 19.03 -1.79 -15.01
N SER A 415 19.50 -0.54 -15.06
CA SER A 415 20.70 -0.06 -14.34
C SER A 415 20.53 0.09 -12.83
N ARG A 416 19.29 0.03 -12.31
CA ARG A 416 18.98 0.16 -10.87
C ARG A 416 19.72 -0.89 -10.03
N GLY A 417 20.31 -0.47 -8.91
CA GLY A 417 21.06 -1.36 -8.01
C GLY A 417 20.19 -2.23 -7.09
N ALA A 418 18.94 -1.84 -6.82
CA ALA A 418 18.11 -2.40 -5.75
C ALA A 418 17.28 -3.65 -6.14
N TRP A 419 17.78 -4.49 -7.05
CA TRP A 419 17.08 -5.72 -7.47
C TRP A 419 17.19 -6.85 -6.44
N GLU A 420 16.12 -7.13 -5.70
CA GLU A 420 16.04 -8.26 -4.77
C GLU A 420 15.57 -9.54 -5.47
N LEU A 421 16.29 -10.65 -5.30
CA LEU A 421 15.87 -11.95 -5.81
C LEU A 421 14.73 -12.53 -4.96
N VAL A 422 13.56 -12.73 -5.58
CA VAL A 422 12.34 -13.23 -4.95
C VAL A 422 12.25 -14.75 -5.01
N SER A 423 12.41 -15.33 -6.21
CA SER A 423 12.29 -16.78 -6.44
C SER A 423 13.16 -17.26 -7.60
N VAL A 424 13.46 -18.56 -7.61
CA VAL A 424 14.13 -19.26 -8.69
C VAL A 424 13.44 -20.60 -8.91
N GLN A 425 13.03 -20.89 -10.14
CA GLN A 425 12.48 -22.20 -10.54
C GLN A 425 12.88 -22.51 -11.99
N ASN A 426 13.26 -23.76 -12.29
CA ASN A 426 13.59 -24.23 -13.65
C ASN A 426 14.62 -23.35 -14.40
N GLY A 427 15.56 -22.74 -13.67
CA GLY A 427 16.57 -21.82 -14.22
C GLY A 427 16.07 -20.39 -14.51
N ILE A 428 14.79 -20.11 -14.29
CA ILE A 428 14.16 -18.79 -14.37
C ILE A 428 14.25 -18.13 -12.99
N LYS A 429 14.67 -16.86 -12.95
CA LYS A 429 14.81 -16.07 -11.72
C LYS A 429 13.87 -14.86 -11.76
N LEU A 430 13.07 -14.67 -10.72
CA LEU A 430 12.25 -13.48 -10.52
C LEU A 430 12.91 -12.54 -9.50
N TYR A 431 13.07 -11.28 -9.87
CA TYR A 431 13.53 -10.20 -9.01
C TYR A 431 12.46 -9.11 -8.89
N SER A 432 12.44 -8.42 -7.77
CA SER A 432 11.64 -7.21 -7.54
C SER A 432 12.53 -6.04 -7.12
N CYS A 433 12.18 -4.82 -7.54
CA CYS A 433 12.79 -3.56 -7.12
C CYS A 433 11.65 -2.61 -6.75
N GLU A 434 11.80 -1.88 -5.63
CA GLU A 434 10.84 -0.87 -5.18
C GLU A 434 11.56 0.47 -5.08
N GLU A 435 11.11 1.47 -5.85
CA GLU A 435 11.76 2.79 -5.90
C GLU A 435 10.73 3.85 -6.31
N GLY A 436 10.74 5.01 -5.64
CA GLY A 436 9.81 6.11 -5.92
C GLY A 436 8.33 5.74 -5.77
N GLY A 437 8.00 4.82 -4.86
CA GLY A 437 6.63 4.31 -4.67
C GLY A 437 6.11 3.41 -5.79
N LEU A 438 6.96 2.97 -6.73
CA LEU A 438 6.60 2.10 -7.85
C LEU A 438 7.30 0.74 -7.76
N LEU A 439 6.53 -0.33 -7.90
CA LEU A 439 7.05 -1.70 -8.03
C LEU A 439 7.60 -1.90 -9.43
N SER A 440 8.77 -2.50 -9.53
CA SER A 440 9.31 -3.02 -10.77
C SER A 440 9.71 -4.49 -10.58
N PHE A 441 9.59 -5.29 -11.63
CA PHE A 441 10.02 -6.68 -11.62
C PHE A 441 10.94 -6.98 -12.82
N ARG A 442 11.86 -7.90 -12.60
CA ARG A 442 12.74 -8.45 -13.63
C ARG A 442 12.65 -9.97 -13.62
N ILE A 443 12.48 -10.57 -14.78
CA ILE A 443 12.57 -12.02 -14.96
C ILE A 443 13.79 -12.32 -15.84
N GLU A 444 14.74 -13.09 -15.31
CA GLU A 444 15.98 -13.50 -15.98
C GLU A 444 15.90 -14.98 -16.33
N MET A 445 16.20 -15.32 -17.58
CA MET A 445 16.33 -16.70 -18.06
C MET A 445 17.53 -16.86 -19.00
N ARG A 446 17.90 -18.11 -19.27
CA ARG A 446 18.90 -18.47 -20.29
C ARG A 446 18.31 -19.45 -21.29
N ALA A 447 18.55 -19.19 -22.57
CA ALA A 447 18.04 -19.98 -23.69
C ALA A 447 19.17 -20.31 -24.67
N CYS A 448 19.09 -21.50 -25.25
CA CYS A 448 20.03 -22.02 -26.26
C CYS A 448 19.68 -21.48 -27.67
N VAL A 449 19.89 -20.19 -27.87
CA VAL A 449 19.60 -19.45 -29.10
C VAL A 449 20.61 -18.30 -29.26
N SER A 450 20.87 -17.81 -30.48
CA SER A 450 21.70 -16.61 -30.69
C SER A 450 20.96 -15.35 -30.24
N ALA A 451 21.69 -14.31 -29.84
CA ALA A 451 21.08 -13.07 -29.34
C ALA A 451 20.36 -12.29 -30.45
N GLU A 452 20.88 -12.33 -31.69
CA GLU A 452 20.21 -11.76 -32.85
C GLU A 452 18.88 -12.47 -33.15
N GLN A 453 18.84 -13.80 -33.12
CA GLN A 453 17.59 -14.53 -33.36
C GLN A 453 16.58 -14.32 -32.23
N ALA A 454 17.03 -14.33 -30.98
CA ALA A 454 16.17 -13.97 -29.85
C ALA A 454 15.64 -12.53 -29.96
N PHE A 455 16.45 -11.60 -30.43
CA PHE A 455 16.06 -10.20 -30.66
C PHE A 455 14.97 -10.09 -31.74
N LEU A 456 15.15 -10.77 -32.89
CA LEU A 456 14.15 -10.78 -33.97
C LEU A 456 12.82 -11.35 -33.46
N LEU A 457 12.84 -12.56 -32.88
CA LEU A 457 11.66 -13.27 -32.38
C LEU A 457 10.93 -12.53 -31.24
N LEU A 458 11.63 -11.81 -30.36
CA LEU A 458 11.03 -11.04 -29.27
C LEU A 458 10.60 -9.63 -29.69
N SER A 459 11.13 -9.09 -30.78
CA SER A 459 10.75 -7.76 -31.28
C SER A 459 9.41 -7.76 -32.00
N ASP A 460 9.05 -8.89 -32.64
CA ASP A 460 7.74 -9.04 -33.26
C ASP A 460 6.67 -9.48 -32.25
N LEU A 461 5.87 -8.52 -31.81
CA LEU A 461 4.76 -8.77 -30.88
C LEU A 461 3.65 -9.67 -31.47
N GLN A 462 3.59 -9.92 -32.79
CA GLN A 462 2.61 -10.85 -33.36
C GLN A 462 2.88 -12.29 -32.90
N HIS A 463 4.15 -12.69 -32.77
CA HIS A 463 4.53 -14.00 -32.25
C HIS A 463 4.28 -14.16 -30.74
N ARG A 464 4.05 -13.07 -30.01
CA ARG A 464 3.91 -13.12 -28.55
C ARG A 464 2.72 -13.95 -28.09
N ALA A 465 1.59 -13.91 -28.80
CA ALA A 465 0.40 -14.71 -28.49
C ALA A 465 0.65 -16.24 -28.60
N ALA A 466 1.72 -16.69 -29.26
CA ALA A 466 2.06 -18.11 -29.36
C ALA A 466 2.64 -18.71 -28.06
N TRP A 467 3.12 -17.88 -27.14
CA TRP A 467 3.72 -18.32 -25.87
C TRP A 467 3.23 -17.54 -24.65
N ASP A 468 2.75 -16.31 -24.82
CA ASP A 468 2.22 -15.46 -23.74
C ASP A 468 0.70 -15.60 -23.65
N LYS A 469 0.24 -16.47 -22.73
CA LYS A 469 -1.18 -16.74 -22.47
C LYS A 469 -2.01 -15.50 -22.11
N HIS A 470 -1.39 -14.39 -21.72
CA HIS A 470 -2.09 -13.16 -21.38
C HIS A 470 -2.43 -12.33 -22.63
N TYR A 471 -1.71 -12.56 -23.73
CA TYR A 471 -1.86 -11.87 -25.01
C TYR A 471 -2.81 -12.69 -25.90
N GLN A 472 -4.04 -12.22 -26.09
CA GLN A 472 -5.00 -12.90 -26.97
C GLN A 472 -4.72 -12.60 -28.44
N LYS A 473 -4.37 -11.35 -28.76
CA LYS A 473 -4.16 -10.88 -30.12
C LYS A 473 -3.28 -9.63 -30.12
N CYS A 474 -2.36 -9.58 -31.08
CA CYS A 474 -1.55 -8.41 -31.40
C CYS A 474 -1.78 -8.03 -32.85
N SER A 475 -2.19 -6.78 -33.11
CA SER A 475 -2.24 -6.25 -34.48
C SER A 475 -1.33 -5.03 -34.59
N LEU A 476 -0.51 -4.99 -35.63
CA LEU A 476 0.27 -3.81 -36.00
C LEU A 476 -0.71 -2.69 -36.41
N ILE A 477 -0.61 -1.53 -35.78
CA ILE A 477 -1.36 -0.32 -36.15
C ILE A 477 -0.56 0.46 -37.20
N GLN A 478 0.72 0.71 -36.89
CA GLN A 478 1.62 1.51 -37.72
C GLN A 478 3.06 1.05 -37.49
N ALA A 479 3.80 0.78 -38.57
CA ALA A 479 5.27 0.82 -38.52
C ALA A 479 5.69 2.28 -38.58
N ALA A 480 6.45 2.75 -37.60
CA ALA A 480 6.92 4.13 -37.53
C ALA A 480 8.26 4.27 -38.28
N ASP A 481 9.14 3.29 -38.13
CA ASP A 481 10.33 3.06 -38.96
C ASP A 481 10.71 1.57 -38.94
N GLU A 482 11.95 1.21 -39.31
CA GLU A 482 12.42 -0.19 -39.30
C GLU A 482 12.59 -0.79 -37.90
N ASP A 483 12.74 0.03 -36.87
CA ASP A 483 13.05 -0.37 -35.49
C ASP A 483 11.98 0.08 -34.48
N ASP A 484 11.04 0.94 -34.87
CA ASP A 484 9.95 1.43 -34.04
C ASP A 484 8.58 1.13 -34.67
N ALA A 485 7.68 0.49 -33.92
CA ALA A 485 6.35 0.10 -34.40
C ALA A 485 5.31 0.13 -33.28
N ILE A 486 4.06 0.47 -33.64
CA ILE A 486 2.94 0.62 -32.70
C ILE A 486 1.94 -0.52 -32.90
N TYR A 487 1.63 -1.21 -31.81
CA TYR A 487 0.73 -2.36 -31.79
C TYR A 487 -0.50 -2.10 -30.92
N SER A 488 -1.64 -2.62 -31.35
CA SER A 488 -2.79 -2.89 -30.48
C SER A 488 -2.62 -4.29 -29.88
N VAL A 489 -2.79 -4.40 -28.57
CA VAL A 489 -2.68 -5.66 -27.82
C VAL A 489 -3.98 -5.90 -27.06
N GLU A 490 -4.67 -6.98 -27.39
CA GLU A 490 -5.86 -7.47 -26.68
C GLU A 490 -5.42 -8.50 -25.62
N SER A 491 -5.87 -8.34 -24.37
CA SER A 491 -5.47 -9.14 -23.22
C SER A 491 -6.67 -9.64 -22.41
N LEU A 492 -6.51 -10.83 -21.82
CA LEU A 492 -7.51 -11.46 -20.96
C LEU A 492 -7.87 -10.60 -19.74
N ALA A 493 -9.12 -10.68 -19.30
CA ALA A 493 -9.58 -10.01 -18.08
C ALA A 493 -8.86 -10.53 -16.81
N ILE A 494 -8.43 -9.61 -15.94
CA ILE A 494 -7.71 -9.91 -14.68
C ILE A 494 -8.54 -10.79 -13.72
N ARG A 495 -9.87 -10.62 -13.71
CA ARG A 495 -10.81 -11.40 -12.89
C ARG A 495 -11.99 -11.85 -13.74
N LYS A 496 -12.58 -13.01 -13.39
CA LYS A 496 -13.87 -13.45 -13.96
C LYS A 496 -14.94 -12.38 -13.71
N GLY A 497 -15.63 -11.96 -14.77
CA GLY A 497 -16.67 -10.93 -14.72
C GLY A 497 -16.20 -9.49 -15.00
N LEU A 498 -14.91 -9.26 -15.20
CA LEU A 498 -14.41 -7.98 -15.75
C LEU A 498 -14.28 -8.06 -17.29
N ARG A 499 -14.32 -6.91 -17.95
CA ARG A 499 -14.02 -6.79 -19.39
C ARG A 499 -12.56 -7.15 -19.69
N PRO A 500 -12.25 -7.65 -20.91
CA PRO A 500 -10.86 -7.76 -21.37
C PRO A 500 -10.18 -6.38 -21.41
N GLN A 501 -8.85 -6.39 -21.47
CA GLN A 501 -8.03 -5.18 -21.51
C GLN A 501 -7.46 -4.98 -22.91
N ASP A 502 -7.36 -3.72 -23.33
CA ASP A 502 -6.63 -3.34 -24.53
C ASP A 502 -5.48 -2.38 -24.17
N PHE A 503 -4.36 -2.53 -24.87
CA PHE A 503 -3.20 -1.66 -24.76
C PHE A 503 -2.79 -1.18 -26.15
N VAL A 504 -2.40 0.09 -26.26
CA VAL A 504 -1.73 0.64 -27.44
C VAL A 504 -0.28 0.87 -27.05
N VAL A 505 0.66 0.18 -27.71
CA VAL A 505 2.06 0.05 -27.25
C VAL A 505 3.02 0.41 -28.38
N LEU A 506 3.90 1.37 -28.12
CA LEU A 506 5.11 1.63 -28.91
C LEU A 506 6.17 0.59 -28.53
N MET A 507 6.56 -0.23 -29.49
CA MET A 507 7.72 -1.11 -29.45
C MET A 507 8.89 -0.39 -30.10
N SER A 508 10.02 -0.30 -29.39
CA SER A 508 11.27 0.27 -29.89
C SER A 508 12.42 -0.70 -29.69
N ARG A 509 12.96 -1.25 -30.78
CA ARG A 509 14.09 -2.19 -30.73
C ARG A 509 15.39 -1.49 -31.12
N ARG A 510 16.51 -1.84 -30.51
CA ARG A 510 17.85 -1.33 -30.88
C ARG A 510 18.89 -2.45 -30.80
N ARG A 511 19.73 -2.52 -31.84
CA ARG A 511 20.90 -3.40 -31.91
C ARG A 511 22.04 -2.84 -31.02
N PRO A 512 22.96 -3.69 -30.52
CA PRO A 512 24.08 -3.24 -29.70
C PRO A 512 25.07 -2.37 -30.48
N CYS A 513 25.61 -1.32 -29.85
CA CYS A 513 26.62 -0.45 -30.46
C CYS A 513 28.01 -1.08 -30.45
N GLN A 514 28.33 -1.87 -29.41
CA GLN A 514 29.57 -2.62 -29.27
C GLN A 514 29.27 -4.10 -29.03
N SER A 515 30.22 -5.00 -29.34
CA SER A 515 30.07 -6.46 -29.20
C SER A 515 29.73 -6.98 -27.79
N ARG A 516 29.80 -6.12 -26.74
CA ARG A 516 29.43 -6.47 -25.36
C ARG A 516 28.11 -5.86 -24.89
N ASP A 517 27.56 -4.92 -25.65
CA ASP A 517 26.29 -4.29 -25.32
C ASP A 517 25.14 -5.29 -25.56
N PRO A 518 24.03 -5.17 -24.82
CA PRO A 518 22.85 -5.99 -25.08
C PRO A 518 22.03 -5.42 -26.25
N TYR A 519 21.25 -6.28 -26.91
CA TYR A 519 20.12 -5.83 -27.70
C TYR A 519 19.00 -5.39 -26.74
N VAL A 520 18.26 -4.35 -27.11
CA VAL A 520 17.22 -3.74 -26.28
C VAL A 520 15.90 -3.70 -27.05
N ILE A 521 14.80 -4.11 -26.41
CA ILE A 521 13.44 -4.06 -26.97
C ILE A 521 12.55 -3.42 -25.91
N ALA A 522 12.18 -2.16 -26.10
CA ALA A 522 11.41 -1.37 -25.14
C ALA A 522 9.94 -1.25 -25.53
N PHE A 523 9.06 -1.29 -24.53
CA PHE A 523 7.62 -1.17 -24.64
C PHE A 523 7.11 -0.04 -23.74
N ARG A 524 6.33 0.87 -24.31
CA ARG A 524 5.63 1.95 -23.58
C ARG A 524 4.25 2.18 -24.19
N SER A 525 3.26 2.49 -23.35
CA SER A 525 1.94 2.85 -23.85
C SER A 525 1.92 4.24 -24.50
N VAL A 526 1.21 4.34 -25.62
CA VAL A 526 1.01 5.61 -26.34
C VAL A 526 -0.47 5.82 -26.64
N THR A 527 -0.92 7.07 -26.67
CA THR A 527 -2.28 7.42 -27.09
C THR A 527 -2.30 7.85 -28.55
N LEU A 528 -3.23 7.28 -29.31
CA LEU A 528 -3.38 7.47 -30.75
C LEU A 528 -4.84 7.84 -31.08
N PRO A 529 -5.11 8.94 -31.82
CA PRO A 529 -6.45 9.24 -32.31
C PRO A 529 -7.05 8.14 -33.19
N ALA A 530 -6.21 7.37 -33.88
CA ALA A 530 -6.59 6.22 -34.70
C ALA A 530 -6.98 4.96 -33.89
N ALA A 531 -6.68 4.92 -32.58
CA ALA A 531 -6.98 3.80 -31.69
C ALA A 531 -7.61 4.29 -30.36
N PRO A 532 -8.79 4.95 -30.42
CA PRO A 532 -9.47 5.45 -29.23
C PRO A 532 -9.91 4.29 -28.31
N PRO A 533 -10.18 4.55 -27.01
CA PRO A 533 -10.71 3.53 -26.11
C PRO A 533 -12.05 2.98 -26.59
N SER A 534 -12.16 1.65 -26.73
CA SER A 534 -13.42 0.97 -27.05
C SER A 534 -14.27 0.72 -25.79
N PRO A 535 -15.62 0.79 -25.85
CA PRO A 535 -16.49 0.39 -24.75
C PRO A 535 -16.42 -1.11 -24.42
N ASP A 536 -15.94 -1.96 -25.34
CA ASP A 536 -15.84 -3.41 -25.12
C ASP A 536 -14.66 -3.81 -24.24
N PHE A 537 -13.63 -2.96 -24.19
CA PHE A 537 -12.37 -3.19 -23.48
C PHE A 537 -12.18 -2.20 -22.33
N THR A 538 -11.16 -2.45 -21.51
CA THR A 538 -10.70 -1.50 -20.49
C THR A 538 -9.28 -1.07 -20.84
N ARG A 539 -9.16 0.10 -21.46
CA ARG A 539 -7.88 0.69 -21.87
C ARG A 539 -6.92 0.72 -20.70
N SER A 540 -5.80 0.06 -20.88
CA SER A 540 -4.79 -0.19 -19.87
C SER A 540 -3.43 0.27 -20.38
N GLU A 541 -2.53 0.62 -19.46
CA GLU A 541 -1.31 1.35 -19.78
C GLU A 541 -0.08 0.68 -19.15
N VAL A 542 1.05 0.77 -19.84
CA VAL A 542 2.37 0.25 -19.43
C VAL A 542 3.38 1.40 -19.51
N LEU A 543 3.90 1.82 -18.35
CA LEU A 543 4.80 2.96 -18.23
C LEU A 543 6.20 2.66 -18.83
N CYS A 544 6.74 1.50 -18.51
CA CYS A 544 7.99 0.98 -19.06
C CYS A 544 8.04 -0.54 -18.91
N ALA A 545 8.24 -1.26 -20.00
CA ALA A 545 8.57 -2.68 -20.00
C ALA A 545 9.50 -3.03 -21.16
N GLY A 546 10.03 -4.24 -21.21
CA GLY A 546 10.86 -4.66 -22.33
C GLY A 546 11.79 -5.82 -22.07
N PHE A 547 12.53 -6.21 -23.11
CA PHE A 547 13.56 -7.23 -23.04
C PHE A 547 14.95 -6.60 -23.22
N ILE A 548 15.90 -7.10 -22.45
CA ILE A 548 17.33 -6.91 -22.66
C ILE A 548 17.93 -8.28 -22.93
N VAL A 549 18.54 -8.43 -24.10
CA VAL A 549 19.05 -9.70 -24.64
C VAL A 549 20.55 -9.60 -24.77
N GLN A 550 21.28 -10.42 -23.99
CA GLN A 550 22.74 -10.38 -23.90
C GLN A 550 23.33 -11.73 -24.33
N GLN A 551 24.17 -11.70 -25.37
CA GLN A 551 24.94 -12.88 -25.79
C GLN A 551 25.89 -13.30 -24.66
N LEU A 552 25.90 -14.58 -24.31
CA LEU A 552 26.91 -15.14 -23.39
C LEU A 552 28.00 -15.85 -24.19
N ASN A 553 27.59 -16.88 -24.93
CA ASN A 553 28.42 -17.71 -25.80
C ASN A 553 27.77 -17.77 -27.20
N SER A 554 28.43 -18.34 -28.21
CA SER A 554 27.90 -18.42 -29.59
C SER A 554 26.50 -19.04 -29.74
N SER A 555 26.08 -19.87 -28.78
CA SER A 555 24.77 -20.55 -28.77
C SER A 555 23.95 -20.33 -27.49
N GLU A 556 24.42 -19.51 -26.54
CA GLU A 556 23.70 -19.26 -25.27
C GLU A 556 23.48 -17.76 -25.07
N THR A 557 22.23 -17.39 -24.78
CA THR A 557 21.79 -16.01 -24.59
C THR A 557 21.08 -15.85 -23.26
N ARG A 558 21.41 -14.77 -22.54
CA ARG A 558 20.69 -14.32 -21.35
C ARG A 558 19.59 -13.36 -21.78
N ILE A 559 18.36 -13.65 -21.37
CA ILE A 559 17.19 -12.82 -21.67
C ILE A 559 16.65 -12.31 -20.35
N SER A 560 16.54 -10.99 -20.22
CA SER A 560 16.00 -10.30 -19.05
C SER A 560 14.79 -9.48 -19.46
N TYR A 561 13.61 -9.89 -19.04
CA TYR A 561 12.40 -9.06 -19.15
C TYR A 561 12.30 -8.14 -17.94
N TYR A 562 11.99 -6.87 -18.19
CA TYR A 562 11.74 -5.84 -17.19
C TYR A 562 10.33 -5.29 -17.36
N ASN A 563 9.69 -4.92 -16.26
CA ASN A 563 8.41 -4.23 -16.28
C ASN A 563 8.25 -3.40 -15.00
N GLN A 564 7.91 -2.13 -15.17
CA GLN A 564 7.47 -1.23 -14.11
C GLN A 564 5.97 -1.41 -13.94
N ALA A 565 5.57 -2.04 -12.84
CA ALA A 565 4.23 -2.57 -12.65
C ALA A 565 3.19 -1.45 -12.57
N THR A 566 2.34 -1.38 -13.58
CA THR A 566 1.14 -0.52 -13.58
C THR A 566 -0.04 -1.25 -12.94
N PRO A 567 -1.14 -0.55 -12.57
CA PRO A 567 -2.31 -1.17 -11.94
C PRO A 567 -2.95 -2.31 -12.76
N ALA A 568 -2.73 -2.35 -14.08
CA ALA A 568 -3.17 -3.42 -14.96
C ALA A 568 -2.31 -4.70 -14.85
N VAL A 569 -0.99 -4.55 -14.72
CA VAL A 569 -0.04 -5.69 -14.68
C VAL A 569 0.15 -6.22 -13.25
N LEU A 570 0.03 -5.33 -12.26
CA LEU A 570 0.26 -5.62 -10.84
C LEU A 570 -0.48 -6.88 -10.33
N PRO A 571 -1.78 -7.12 -10.62
CA PRO A 571 -2.50 -8.25 -10.02
C PRO A 571 -2.04 -9.63 -10.49
N TYR A 572 -1.38 -9.71 -11.66
CA TYR A 572 -0.73 -10.93 -12.15
C TYR A 572 0.57 -11.18 -11.37
N ILE A 573 1.50 -10.22 -11.41
CA ILE A 573 2.85 -10.41 -10.84
C ILE A 573 2.87 -10.42 -9.31
N SER A 574 1.96 -9.72 -8.63
CA SER A 574 1.94 -9.70 -7.17
C SER A 574 1.57 -11.05 -6.55
N LYS A 575 0.92 -11.96 -7.31
CA LYS A 575 0.76 -13.37 -6.91
C LYS A 575 2.11 -14.10 -6.89
N ASP A 576 2.89 -13.99 -7.95
CA ASP A 576 4.22 -14.62 -8.05
C ASP A 576 5.19 -14.02 -7.00
N ILE A 577 5.19 -12.69 -6.82
CA ILE A 577 6.03 -12.00 -5.82
C ILE A 577 5.63 -12.34 -4.37
N ALA A 578 4.32 -12.54 -4.12
CA ALA A 578 3.87 -13.05 -2.83
C ALA A 578 4.30 -14.51 -2.61
N GLY A 579 4.28 -15.34 -3.65
CA GLY A 579 4.49 -16.79 -3.61
C GLY A 579 3.19 -17.61 -3.68
N LEU A 580 2.11 -17.01 -4.20
CA LEU A 580 0.80 -17.66 -4.41
C LEU A 580 0.67 -18.32 -5.77
N SER A 581 1.54 -17.96 -6.72
CA SER A 581 1.49 -18.46 -8.09
C SER A 581 2.89 -18.78 -8.60
N VAL A 582 2.91 -19.52 -9.71
CA VAL A 582 4.08 -19.91 -10.50
C VAL A 582 3.87 -19.48 -11.96
N GLU A 583 2.81 -18.72 -12.25
CA GLU A 583 2.38 -18.35 -13.60
C GLU A 583 3.46 -17.60 -14.37
N SER A 584 4.20 -16.67 -13.74
CA SER A 584 5.33 -16.02 -14.41
C SER A 584 6.47 -16.97 -14.76
N HIS A 585 6.73 -18.00 -13.95
CA HIS A 585 7.77 -19.00 -14.27
C HIS A 585 7.29 -19.92 -15.40
N ALA A 586 6.03 -20.33 -15.40
CA ALA A 586 5.45 -21.12 -16.49
C ALA A 586 5.41 -20.34 -17.83
N LEU A 587 5.05 -19.05 -17.78
CA LEU A 587 5.06 -18.12 -18.91
C LEU A 587 6.45 -18.00 -19.54
N PHE A 588 7.48 -17.75 -18.71
CA PHE A 588 8.84 -17.61 -19.22
C PHE A 588 9.48 -18.95 -19.63
N LEU A 589 9.00 -20.08 -19.10
CA LEU A 589 9.37 -21.40 -19.59
C LEU A 589 8.77 -21.67 -20.99
N ALA A 590 7.53 -21.24 -21.24
CA ALA A 590 6.94 -21.26 -22.58
C ALA A 590 7.71 -20.34 -23.56
N CYS A 591 8.07 -19.12 -23.12
CA CYS A 591 8.92 -18.21 -23.89
C CYS A 591 10.27 -18.84 -24.26
N LYS A 592 10.97 -19.44 -23.28
CA LYS A 592 12.22 -20.16 -23.52
C LYS A 592 12.04 -21.28 -24.56
N THR A 593 11.02 -22.12 -24.38
CA THR A 593 10.72 -23.23 -25.29
C THR A 593 10.43 -22.74 -26.71
N PHE A 594 9.68 -21.64 -26.85
CA PHE A 594 9.40 -20.99 -28.14
C PHE A 594 10.68 -20.52 -28.83
N LEU A 595 11.60 -19.87 -28.11
CA LEU A 595 12.87 -19.38 -28.68
C LEU A 595 13.82 -20.52 -29.07
N GLU A 596 13.90 -21.58 -28.26
CA GLU A 596 14.74 -22.73 -28.55
C GLU A 596 14.21 -23.55 -29.75
N ASN A 597 12.89 -23.65 -29.91
CA ASN A 597 12.26 -24.29 -31.08
C ASN A 597 12.46 -23.50 -32.38
N ASN A 598 12.53 -22.16 -32.32
CA ASN A 598 12.71 -21.28 -33.48
C ASN A 598 14.18 -20.81 -33.68
N SER A 599 15.13 -21.53 -33.08
CA SER A 599 16.57 -21.23 -33.11
C SER A 599 17.29 -21.47 -34.45
N LYS A 600 16.57 -21.95 -35.47
CA LYS A 600 17.12 -22.34 -36.79
C LYS A 600 16.44 -21.67 -38.00
N LEU A 601 15.54 -20.73 -37.76
CA LEU A 601 15.02 -19.81 -38.78
C LEU A 601 16.02 -18.66 -38.98
#